data_AF-A0A937AR46-F1
#
_entry.id   AF-A0A937AR46-F1
#
_cell.length_a   1.000
_cell.length_b   1.000
_cell.length_c   1.000
_cell.angle_alpha   90.00
_cell.angle_beta   90.00
_cell.angle_gamma   90.00
#
_symmetry.space_group_name_H-M   'P 1'
#
loop_
_entity.id
_entity.type
_entity.pdbx_description
1 polymer ?
#
loop_
_entity_poly.entity_id
_entity_poly.type
_entity_poly.pdbx_seq_one_letter_code
_entity_poly.pdbx_strand_id
1 'polypeptide(L)'
;MKKTSPKKKLKNTAAPRLKWQIGEYDRNAVFKFMLPYPFLLLCKLVDKTPEDIIRDFVDNLSCGSWNREGRDQAKEHLIHYFIAHGYGQHHYCAEDIRQMFKEMDAMGLLFPTNGKMKLLDAYADWRDQYQHYFFKKWFRKPRRKC
;
A
#
# COMPACT_ATOMS: atom_id res chain seq x y z
N MET A 1 -5.13 -22.71 -45.97
CA MET A 1 -5.80 -21.94 -44.91
C MET A 1 -4.98 -22.07 -43.62
N LYS A 2 -4.30 -21.01 -43.17
CA LYS A 2 -3.54 -21.02 -41.90
C LYS A 2 -4.52 -20.79 -40.75
N LYS A 3 -4.72 -21.80 -39.89
CA LYS A 3 -5.48 -21.67 -38.65
C LYS A 3 -4.67 -20.81 -37.68
N THR A 4 -5.07 -19.55 -37.49
CA THR A 4 -4.53 -18.71 -36.42
C THR A 4 -5.12 -19.16 -35.09
N SER A 5 -4.29 -19.78 -34.26
CA SER A 5 -4.60 -20.08 -32.85
C SER A 5 -4.99 -18.78 -32.11
N PRO A 6 -6.06 -18.77 -31.30
CA PRO A 6 -6.40 -17.58 -30.53
C PRO A 6 -5.32 -17.34 -29.47
N LYS A 7 -4.67 -16.17 -29.53
CA LYS A 7 -3.75 -15.71 -28.47
C LYS A 7 -4.52 -15.72 -27.15
N LYS A 8 -4.22 -16.68 -26.27
CA LYS A 8 -4.63 -16.67 -24.86
C LYS A 8 -4.09 -15.36 -24.27
N LYS A 9 -4.95 -14.36 -24.06
CA LYS A 9 -4.62 -13.20 -23.25
C LYS A 9 -4.29 -13.73 -21.85
N LEU A 10 -3.02 -13.70 -21.45
CA LEU A 10 -2.65 -13.88 -20.05
C LEU A 10 -3.31 -12.75 -19.26
N LYS A 11 -4.49 -12.99 -18.71
CA LYS A 11 -5.01 -12.19 -17.61
C LYS A 11 -4.24 -12.62 -16.35
N ASN A 12 -3.02 -12.12 -16.20
CA ASN A 12 -2.28 -12.17 -14.93
C ASN A 12 -2.85 -11.11 -13.96
N THR A 13 -4.17 -11.01 -13.86
CA THR A 13 -4.82 -10.16 -12.86
C THR A 13 -5.02 -11.02 -11.62
N ALA A 14 -4.26 -10.73 -10.56
CA ALA A 14 -4.48 -11.37 -9.26
C ALA A 14 -5.95 -11.19 -8.85
N ALA A 15 -6.61 -12.28 -8.48
CA ALA A 15 -8.00 -12.22 -8.03
C ALA A 15 -8.14 -11.29 -6.82
N PRO A 16 -9.27 -10.57 -6.68
CA PRO A 16 -9.51 -9.72 -5.53
C PRO A 16 -9.50 -10.56 -4.25
N ARG A 17 -8.80 -10.07 -3.21
CA ARG A 17 -8.73 -10.76 -1.91
C ARG A 17 -9.93 -10.44 -1.04
N LEU A 18 -10.50 -9.26 -1.22
CA LEU A 18 -11.70 -8.78 -0.55
C LEU A 18 -12.77 -8.43 -1.59
N LYS A 19 -14.05 -8.67 -1.26
CA LYS A 19 -15.18 -8.41 -2.19
C LYS A 19 -15.23 -6.98 -2.71
N TRP A 20 -14.72 -6.02 -1.93
CA TRP A 20 -14.70 -4.61 -2.29
C TRP A 20 -13.51 -4.20 -3.17
N GLN A 21 -12.49 -5.06 -3.37
CA GLN A 21 -11.31 -4.78 -4.21
C GLN A 21 -11.62 -4.93 -5.72
N ILE A 22 -12.65 -4.23 -6.17
CA ILE A 22 -13.12 -4.20 -7.56
C ILE A 22 -13.38 -2.75 -7.97
N GLY A 23 -13.45 -2.48 -9.28
CA GLY A 23 -13.71 -1.14 -9.80
C GLY A 23 -12.64 -0.16 -9.33
N GLU A 24 -13.04 0.86 -8.56
CA GLU A 24 -12.14 1.90 -8.03
C GLU A 24 -11.09 1.36 -7.05
N TYR A 25 -11.31 0.18 -6.48
CA TYR A 25 -10.40 -0.47 -5.53
C TYR A 25 -9.68 -1.69 -6.14
N ASP A 26 -9.70 -1.84 -7.47
CA ASP A 26 -8.92 -2.88 -8.15
C ASP A 26 -7.42 -2.66 -7.86
N ARG A 27 -6.72 -3.75 -7.56
CA ARG A 27 -5.27 -3.73 -7.32
C ARG A 27 -4.49 -3.39 -8.58
N ASN A 28 -5.05 -3.65 -9.77
CA ASN A 28 -4.46 -3.30 -11.05
C ASN A 28 -5.05 -1.97 -11.52
N ALA A 29 -4.50 -0.87 -11.02
CA ALA A 29 -4.95 0.47 -11.38
C ALA A 29 -4.01 1.12 -12.40
N VAL A 30 -4.58 1.79 -13.41
CA VAL A 30 -3.85 2.66 -14.34
C VAL A 30 -4.45 4.04 -14.22
N PHE A 31 -3.67 4.97 -13.70
CA PHE A 31 -4.08 6.37 -13.57
C PHE A 31 -3.46 7.23 -14.66
N LYS A 32 -4.23 8.16 -15.20
CA LYS A 32 -3.75 9.17 -16.16
C LYS A 32 -3.93 10.54 -15.55
N PHE A 33 -2.83 11.22 -15.26
CA PHE A 33 -2.81 12.56 -14.71
C PHE A 33 -1.88 13.45 -15.51
N MET A 34 -2.22 14.74 -15.60
CA MET A 34 -1.24 15.76 -15.95
C MET A 34 -0.47 16.11 -14.68
N LEU A 35 0.83 15.83 -14.66
CA LEU A 35 1.66 16.14 -13.51
C LEU A 35 1.87 17.65 -13.38
N PRO A 36 1.75 18.23 -12.18
CA PRO A 36 2.00 19.65 -11.97
C PRO A 36 3.42 20.03 -12.40
N TYR A 37 3.56 21.11 -13.15
CA TYR A 37 4.89 21.56 -13.61
C TYR A 37 5.90 21.77 -12.46
N PRO A 38 5.54 22.37 -11.31
CA PRO A 38 6.46 22.48 -10.18
C PRO A 38 6.96 21.13 -9.66
N PHE A 39 6.12 20.09 -9.69
CA PHE A 39 6.54 18.74 -9.31
C PHE A 39 7.59 18.18 -10.28
N LEU A 40 7.42 18.40 -11.59
CA LEU A 40 8.41 17.99 -12.59
C LEU A 40 9.75 18.71 -12.40
N LEU A 41 9.73 20.00 -12.04
CA LEU A 41 10.93 20.75 -11.72
C LEU A 41 11.65 20.14 -10.51
N LEU A 42 10.93 19.84 -9.43
CA LEU A 42 11.49 19.19 -8.24
C LEU A 42 12.10 17.84 -8.58
N CYS A 43 11.37 16.97 -9.30
CA CYS A 43 11.85 15.69 -9.78
C CYS A 43 13.19 15.82 -10.53
N LYS A 44 13.26 16.78 -11.46
CA LYS A 44 14.47 17.01 -12.26
C LYS A 44 15.64 17.51 -11.42
N LEU A 45 15.40 18.35 -10.42
CA LEU A 45 16.42 18.90 -9.53
C LEU A 45 17.04 17.83 -8.61
N VAL A 46 16.24 16.86 -8.15
CA VAL A 46 16.72 15.79 -7.25
C VAL A 46 17.13 14.51 -7.98
N ASP A 47 17.17 14.55 -9.31
CA ASP A 47 17.49 13.41 -10.19
C ASP A 47 16.65 12.14 -9.89
N LYS A 48 15.33 12.34 -9.75
CA LYS A 48 14.36 11.25 -9.59
C LYS A 48 13.23 11.39 -10.58
N THR A 49 12.76 10.26 -11.10
CA THR A 49 11.57 10.28 -11.96
C THR A 49 10.30 10.48 -11.12
N PRO A 50 9.23 11.05 -11.68
CA PRO A 50 7.94 11.10 -11.01
C PRO A 50 7.45 9.74 -10.53
N GLU A 51 7.68 8.68 -11.32
CA GLU A 51 7.30 7.32 -10.98
C GLU A 51 8.03 6.84 -9.72
N ASP A 52 9.34 7.07 -9.61
CA ASP A 52 10.12 6.67 -8.44
C ASP A 52 9.59 7.33 -7.17
N ILE A 53 9.33 8.64 -7.20
CA ILE A 53 8.83 9.38 -6.03
C ILE A 53 7.43 8.89 -5.64
N ILE A 54 6.52 8.69 -6.61
CA ILE A 54 5.16 8.22 -6.33
C ILE A 54 5.20 6.80 -5.77
N ARG A 55 6.04 5.92 -6.33
CA ARG A 55 6.21 4.54 -5.86
C ARG A 55 6.76 4.54 -4.44
N ASP A 56 7.82 5.28 -4.15
CA ASP A 56 8.39 5.39 -2.80
C ASP A 56 7.39 5.98 -1.81
N PHE A 57 6.60 6.98 -2.22
CA PHE A 57 5.54 7.56 -1.38
C PHE A 57 4.50 6.50 -1.00
N VAL A 58 3.96 5.75 -1.98
CA VAL A 58 2.94 4.72 -1.75
C VAL A 58 3.50 3.54 -0.95
N ASP A 59 4.72 3.11 -1.23
CA ASP A 59 5.38 2.01 -0.50
C ASP A 59 5.66 2.40 0.96
N ASN A 60 6.13 3.62 1.21
CA ASN A 60 6.38 4.11 2.56
C ASN A 60 5.08 4.29 3.34
N LEU A 61 4.06 4.89 2.72
CA LEU A 61 2.75 5.10 3.35
C LEU A 61 2.06 3.76 3.65
N SER A 62 2.22 2.74 2.80
CA SER A 62 1.65 1.41 3.04
C SER A 62 2.43 0.57 4.06
N CYS A 63 3.48 1.13 4.68
CA CYS A 63 4.40 0.44 5.58
C CYS A 63 4.99 -0.84 4.96
N GLY A 64 5.36 -0.78 3.67
CA GLY A 64 5.95 -1.90 2.94
C GLY A 64 7.14 -2.53 3.68
N SER A 65 7.22 -3.87 3.63
CA SER A 65 8.28 -4.64 4.29
C SER A 65 9.56 -4.74 3.47
N TRP A 66 9.51 -4.42 2.17
CA TRP A 66 10.65 -4.48 1.27
C TRP A 66 11.53 -3.23 1.43
N ASN A 67 12.84 -3.43 1.59
CA ASN A 67 13.85 -2.36 1.67
C ASN A 67 13.56 -1.28 2.74
N ARG A 68 13.26 -1.72 3.97
CA ARG A 68 12.86 -0.88 5.11
C ARG A 68 13.96 0.06 5.61
N GLU A 69 15.22 -0.29 5.41
CA GLU A 69 16.36 0.41 5.99
C GLU A 69 16.37 1.90 5.63
N GLY A 70 16.55 2.75 6.65
CA GLY A 70 16.61 4.21 6.49
C GLY A 70 15.27 4.91 6.22
N ARG A 71 14.12 4.21 6.27
CA ARG A 71 12.81 4.79 5.90
C ARG A 71 11.91 5.20 7.06
N ASP A 72 12.30 4.93 8.32
CA ASP A 72 11.41 5.15 9.47
C ASP A 72 11.02 6.63 9.64
N GLN A 73 11.96 7.58 9.45
CA GLN A 73 11.66 9.01 9.51
C GLN A 73 10.69 9.46 8.40
N ALA A 74 10.87 8.96 7.18
CA ALA A 74 9.98 9.27 6.07
C ALA A 74 8.55 8.76 6.35
N LYS A 75 8.41 7.56 6.91
CA LYS A 75 7.10 7.01 7.31
C LYS A 75 6.41 7.91 8.34
N GLU A 76 7.11 8.36 9.37
CA GLU A 76 6.52 9.23 10.39
C GLU A 76 5.99 10.55 9.78
N HIS A 77 6.77 11.17 8.89
CA HIS A 77 6.33 12.38 8.18
C HIS A 77 5.09 12.12 7.31
N LEU A 78 5.00 10.95 6.66
CA LEU A 78 3.84 10.58 5.86
C LEU A 78 2.60 10.34 6.71
N ILE A 79 2.74 9.76 7.90
CA ILE A 79 1.62 9.59 8.85
C ILE A 79 1.13 10.98 9.30
N HIS A 80 2.04 11.89 9.64
CA HIS A 80 1.69 13.27 9.98
C HIS A 80 0.97 13.98 8.83
N TYR A 81 1.46 13.84 7.59
CA TYR A 81 0.81 14.37 6.40
C TYR A 81 -0.60 13.80 6.21
N PHE A 82 -0.77 12.47 6.36
CA PHE A 82 -2.06 11.79 6.21
C PHE A 82 -3.10 12.33 7.21
N ILE A 83 -2.68 12.55 8.46
CA ILE A 83 -3.52 13.14 9.51
C ILE A 83 -3.82 14.60 9.22
N ALA A 84 -2.81 15.40 8.86
CA ALA A 84 -2.95 16.83 8.59
C ALA A 84 -3.89 17.12 7.41
N HIS A 85 -3.88 16.25 6.39
CA HIS A 85 -4.79 16.36 5.24
C HIS A 85 -6.24 15.96 5.57
N GLY A 86 -6.48 15.34 6.72
CA GLY A 86 -7.83 14.98 7.16
C GLY A 86 -8.38 13.67 6.59
N TYR A 87 -7.53 12.82 6.00
CA TYR A 87 -7.97 11.55 5.46
C TYR A 87 -8.55 10.65 6.56
N GLY A 88 -9.78 10.17 6.35
CA GLY A 88 -10.47 9.28 7.29
C GLY A 88 -10.96 9.93 8.59
N GLN A 89 -10.77 11.25 8.78
CA GLN A 89 -11.15 11.93 10.04
C GLN A 89 -12.66 11.95 10.33
N HIS A 90 -13.49 11.71 9.32
CA HIS A 90 -14.93 11.51 9.48
C HIS A 90 -15.27 10.17 10.15
N HIS A 91 -14.30 9.27 10.32
CA HIS A 91 -14.45 7.94 10.90
C HIS A 91 -13.53 7.66 12.08
N TYR A 92 -12.36 8.29 12.13
CA TYR A 92 -11.28 7.97 13.08
C TYR A 92 -10.63 9.25 13.60
N CYS A 93 -10.19 9.26 14.86
CA CYS A 93 -9.31 10.32 15.35
C CYS A 93 -7.86 10.13 14.89
N ALA A 94 -7.02 11.11 15.17
CA ALA A 94 -5.60 11.07 14.84
C ALA A 94 -4.90 9.87 15.52
N GLU A 95 -5.25 9.56 16.76
CA GLU A 95 -4.70 8.45 17.53
C GLU A 95 -5.04 7.10 16.90
N ASP A 96 -6.28 6.95 16.42
CA ASP A 96 -6.72 5.76 15.70
C ASP A 96 -5.93 5.57 14.40
N ILE A 97 -5.74 6.64 13.63
CA ILE A 97 -4.97 6.61 12.40
C ILE A 97 -3.52 6.22 12.69
N ARG A 98 -2.88 6.83 13.70
CA ARG A 98 -1.52 6.45 14.14
C ARG A 98 -1.45 4.96 14.52
N GLN A 99 -2.45 4.46 15.23
CA GLN A 99 -2.52 3.07 15.65
C GLN A 99 -2.70 2.12 14.45
N MET A 100 -3.47 2.50 13.42
CA MET A 100 -3.55 1.73 12.17
C MET A 100 -2.19 1.59 11.50
N PHE A 101 -1.44 2.69 11.35
CA PHE A 101 -0.12 2.65 10.74
C PHE A 101 0.88 1.84 11.57
N LYS A 102 0.84 1.96 12.91
CA LYS A 102 1.68 1.16 13.81
C LYS A 102 1.42 -0.35 13.68
N GLU A 103 0.16 -0.75 13.57
CA GLU A 103 -0.21 -2.16 13.34
C GLU A 103 0.26 -2.67 11.97
N MET A 104 0.11 -1.86 10.93
CA MET A 104 0.59 -2.20 9.58
C MET A 104 2.12 -2.32 9.56
N ASP A 105 2.82 -1.40 10.21
CA ASP A 105 4.28 -1.37 10.27
C ASP A 105 4.88 -2.53 11.06
N ALA A 106 4.20 -2.96 12.14
CA ALA A 106 4.58 -4.14 12.91
C ALA A 106 4.59 -5.43 12.08
N MET A 107 3.70 -5.57 11.09
CA MET A 107 3.77 -6.72 10.17
C MET A 107 5.07 -6.75 9.37
N GLY A 108 5.55 -5.57 8.95
CA GLY A 108 6.80 -5.46 8.21
C GLY A 108 8.01 -5.81 9.08
N LEU A 109 7.97 -5.49 10.38
CA LEU A 109 9.02 -5.87 11.34
C LEU A 109 9.11 -7.39 11.56
N LEU A 110 8.01 -8.12 11.39
CA LEU A 110 7.94 -9.57 11.54
C LEU A 110 8.40 -10.31 10.27
N PHE A 111 8.87 -9.61 9.23
CA PHE A 111 9.36 -10.25 8.02
C PHE A 111 10.59 -11.13 8.34
N PRO A 112 10.59 -12.42 7.97
CA PRO A 112 11.69 -13.32 8.28
C PRO A 112 12.88 -13.09 7.35
N THR A 113 13.66 -12.04 7.62
CA THR A 113 14.92 -11.75 6.91
C THR A 113 15.84 -12.97 6.99
N ASN A 114 16.33 -13.45 5.85
CA ASN A 114 17.13 -14.68 5.70
C ASN A 114 16.41 -15.99 6.09
N GLY A 115 15.07 -15.98 6.17
CA GLY A 115 14.27 -17.18 6.41
C GLY A 115 14.36 -18.19 5.27
N LYS A 116 14.25 -19.48 5.60
CA LYS A 116 14.08 -20.55 4.60
C LYS A 116 12.75 -20.37 3.86
N MET A 117 12.64 -20.88 2.63
CA MET A 117 11.42 -20.73 1.80
C MET A 117 10.13 -21.07 2.56
N LYS A 118 10.10 -22.18 3.31
CA LYS A 118 8.93 -22.57 4.12
C LYS A 118 8.49 -21.52 5.14
N LEU A 119 9.43 -20.76 5.72
CA LEU A 119 9.14 -19.69 6.66
C LEU A 119 8.62 -18.44 5.94
N LEU A 120 9.13 -18.15 4.73
CA LEU A 120 8.62 -17.09 3.87
C LEU A 120 7.17 -17.39 3.44
N ASP A 121 6.87 -18.64 3.06
CA ASP A 121 5.52 -19.08 2.68
C ASP A 121 4.56 -18.96 3.88
N ALA A 122 4.95 -19.47 5.05
CA ALA A 122 4.16 -19.36 6.27
C ALA A 122 3.91 -17.90 6.68
N TYR A 123 4.92 -17.03 6.53
CA TYR A 123 4.76 -15.59 6.76
C TYR A 123 3.79 -14.97 5.76
N ALA A 124 3.86 -15.32 4.47
CA ALA A 124 2.96 -14.81 3.45
C ALA A 124 1.51 -15.19 3.75
N ASP A 125 1.25 -16.45 4.11
CA ASP A 125 -0.08 -16.93 4.50
C ASP A 125 -0.60 -16.21 5.76
N TRP A 126 0.24 -16.08 6.78
CA TRP A 126 -0.10 -15.34 8.00
C TRP A 126 -0.39 -13.87 7.73
N ARG A 127 0.46 -13.19 6.94
CA ARG A 127 0.30 -11.78 6.57
C ARG A 127 -1.03 -11.56 5.86
N ASP A 128 -1.39 -12.46 4.95
CA ASP A 128 -2.63 -12.39 4.19
C ASP A 128 -3.86 -12.50 5.11
N GLN A 129 -3.82 -13.41 6.09
CA GLN A 129 -4.87 -13.54 7.11
C GLN A 129 -4.94 -12.31 8.02
N TYR A 130 -3.78 -11.79 8.46
CA TYR A 130 -3.72 -10.62 9.32
C TYR A 130 -4.24 -9.38 8.61
N GLN A 131 -3.88 -9.14 7.35
CA GLN A 131 -4.40 -7.99 6.58
C GLN A 131 -5.93 -7.99 6.48
N HIS A 132 -6.52 -9.18 6.34
CA HIS A 132 -7.98 -9.34 6.35
C HIS A 132 -8.59 -9.05 7.72
N TYR A 133 -7.97 -9.53 8.80
CA TYR A 133 -8.36 -9.22 10.17
C TYR A 133 -8.24 -7.71 10.46
N PHE A 134 -7.10 -7.10 10.12
CA PHE A 134 -6.80 -5.68 10.27
C PHE A 134 -7.91 -4.83 9.63
N PHE A 135 -8.24 -5.10 8.37
CA PHE A 135 -9.31 -4.38 7.69
C PHE A 135 -10.64 -4.53 8.42
N LYS A 136 -11.04 -5.76 8.79
CA LYS A 136 -12.30 -6.00 9.51
C LYS A 136 -12.35 -5.29 10.86
N LYS A 137 -11.26 -5.31 11.63
CA LYS A 137 -11.15 -4.67 12.94
C LYS A 137 -11.45 -3.18 12.82
N TRP A 138 -10.74 -2.49 11.93
CA TRP A 138 -10.88 -1.05 11.77
C TRP A 138 -12.17 -0.64 11.08
N PHE A 139 -12.62 -1.42 10.08
CA PHE A 139 -13.87 -1.15 9.38
C PHE A 139 -15.11 -1.31 10.27
N ARG A 140 -15.09 -2.29 11.20
CA ARG A 140 -16.20 -2.55 12.15
C ARG A 140 -16.14 -1.68 13.40
N LYS A 141 -15.01 -1.01 13.68
CA LYS A 141 -14.91 -0.09 14.82
C LYS A 141 -16.08 0.91 14.70
N PRO A 142 -16.88 1.10 15.76
CA PRO A 142 -17.95 2.09 15.74
C PRO A 142 -17.35 3.43 15.30
N ARG A 143 -17.82 3.97 14.18
CA ARG A 143 -17.37 5.25 13.59
C ARG A 143 -17.87 6.43 14.41
N ARG A 144 -17.73 6.34 15.73
CA ARG A 144 -18.08 7.39 16.69
C ARG A 144 -16.94 8.40 16.59
N LYS A 145 -17.29 9.63 16.23
CA LYS A 145 -16.37 10.76 16.41
C LYS A 145 -15.91 10.78 17.86
N CYS A 146 -14.63 11.09 18.07
CA CYS A 146 -14.17 11.52 19.39
C CYS A 146 -14.93 12.76 19.85
#